data_AF-C5L1P5-F1
#
_entry.id   AF-C5L1P5-F1
#
_cell.length_a   1.000
_cell.length_b   1.000
_cell.length_c   1.000
_cell.angle_alpha   90.00
_cell.angle_beta   90.00
_cell.angle_gamma   90.00
#
_symmetry.space_group_name_H-M   'P 1'
#
loop_
_entity.id
_entity.type
_entity.pdbx_description
1 polymer ?
#
loop_
_entity_poly.entity_id
_entity_poly.type
_entity_poly.pdbx_seq_one_letter_code
_entity_poly.pdbx_strand_id
1 'polypeptide(L)'
;MASLPSLGNLTSTDQAIVNKEMQDMQVNESLQTYNGLVERCFNECIQNFRAKKLDFQETDCIKRCVGKYMTYSQRVGTRFAEKNQQVAQEQQQQAAAAATTHP
;
A
#
# COMPACT_ATOMS: atom_id res chain seq x y z
N MET A 1 -7.83 5.55 -3.85
CA MET A 1 -8.26 6.50 -4.90
C MET A 1 -7.42 7.77 -4.76
N ALA A 2 -6.11 7.67 -4.99
CA ALA A 2 -5.23 8.83 -4.95
C ALA A 2 -5.31 9.51 -6.31
N SER A 3 -5.89 10.70 -6.35
CA SER A 3 -5.86 11.58 -7.53
C SER A 3 -4.42 12.00 -7.79
N LEU A 4 -3.77 11.37 -8.76
CA LEU A 4 -2.47 11.78 -9.27
C LEU A 4 -2.57 13.22 -9.83
N PRO A 5 -1.71 14.16 -9.39
CA PRO A 5 -1.68 15.47 -10.00
C PRO A 5 -1.07 15.35 -11.40
N SER A 6 -1.79 15.88 -12.40
CA SER A 6 -1.28 16.23 -13.73
C SER A 6 -1.07 15.11 -14.77
N LEU A 7 -2.09 14.28 -15.04
CA LEU A 7 -2.20 13.63 -16.36
C LEU A 7 -2.71 14.60 -17.45
N GLY A 8 -3.14 15.80 -17.08
CA GLY A 8 -3.78 16.77 -18.00
C GLY A 8 -2.85 17.44 -19.01
N ASN A 9 -1.53 17.24 -18.91
CA ASN A 9 -0.54 17.80 -19.84
C ASN A 9 0.08 16.73 -20.77
N LEU A 10 -0.50 15.53 -20.83
CA LEU A 10 -0.05 14.44 -21.69
C LEU A 10 -0.89 14.36 -22.96
N THR A 11 -0.31 13.83 -24.04
CA THR A 11 -1.10 13.51 -25.24
C THR A 11 -2.09 12.39 -24.93
N SER A 12 -3.17 12.27 -25.71
CA SER A 12 -4.18 11.22 -25.51
C SER A 12 -3.57 9.81 -25.56
N THR A 13 -2.57 9.61 -26.40
CA THR A 13 -1.80 8.37 -26.50
C THR A 13 -1.01 8.09 -25.23
N ASP A 14 -0.30 9.08 -24.70
CA ASP A 14 0.50 8.93 -23.47
C ASP A 14 -0.38 8.67 -22.26
N GLN A 15 -1.54 9.35 -22.18
CA GLN A 15 -2.50 9.14 -21.10
C GLN A 15 -3.05 7.70 -21.11
N ALA A 16 -3.29 7.12 -22.28
CA ALA A 16 -3.71 5.72 -22.41
C ALA A 16 -2.63 4.74 -21.94
N ILE A 17 -1.36 5.01 -22.27
CA ILE A 17 -0.22 4.21 -21.82
C ILE A 17 -0.10 4.26 -20.29
N VAL A 18 -0.15 5.46 -19.70
CA VAL A 18 -0.05 5.62 -18.24
C VAL A 18 -1.22 4.96 -17.52
N ASN A 19 -2.44 5.06 -18.05
CA ASN A 19 -3.61 4.37 -17.48
C ASN A 19 -3.46 2.86 -17.51
N LYS A 20 -2.90 2.30 -18.59
CA LYS A 20 -2.62 0.87 -18.69
C LYS A 20 -1.60 0.43 -17.66
N GLU A 21 -0.48 1.16 -17.57
CA GLU A 21 0.57 0.86 -16.59
C GLU A 21 0.04 0.94 -15.15
N MET A 22 -0.82 1.91 -14.85
CA MET A 22 -1.48 2.01 -13.53
C MET A 22 -2.38 0.82 -13.20
N GLN A 23 -3.03 0.21 -14.19
CA GLN A 23 -3.81 -1.01 -13.98
C GLN A 23 -2.88 -2.19 -13.68
N ASP A 24 -1.80 -2.33 -14.45
CA ASP A 24 -0.82 -3.39 -14.25
C ASP A 24 -0.15 -3.28 -12.86
N MET A 25 0.18 -2.06 -12.44
CA MET A 25 0.68 -1.79 -11.09
C MET A 25 -0.32 -2.17 -9.99
N GLN A 26 -1.61 -1.84 -10.14
CA GLN A 26 -2.64 -2.20 -9.15
C GLN A 26 -2.79 -3.72 -8.99
N VAL A 27 -2.71 -4.47 -10.10
CA VAL A 27 -2.76 -5.94 -10.06
C VAL A 27 -1.53 -6.48 -9.34
N ASN A 28 -0.34 -5.95 -9.64
CA ASN A 28 0.89 -6.37 -8.98
C ASN A 28 0.85 -6.13 -7.47
N GLU A 29 0.43 -4.93 -7.04
CA GLU A 29 0.29 -4.57 -5.63
C GLU A 29 -0.71 -5.48 -4.89
N SER A 30 -1.80 -5.85 -5.56
CA SER A 30 -2.79 -6.78 -5.02
C SER A 30 -2.18 -8.17 -4.76
N LEU A 31 -1.37 -8.67 -5.69
CA LEU A 31 -0.67 -9.95 -5.53
C LEU A 31 0.41 -9.90 -4.44
N GLN A 32 1.15 -8.80 -4.35
CA GLN A 32 2.13 -8.61 -3.27
C GLN A 32 1.45 -8.62 -1.90
N THR A 33 0.33 -7.92 -1.77
CA THR A 33 -0.48 -7.90 -0.54
C THR A 33 -0.98 -9.29 -0.18
N TYR A 34 -1.49 -10.05 -1.16
CA TYR A 34 -1.96 -11.41 -0.95
C TYR A 34 -0.82 -12.35 -0.50
N ASN A 35 0.33 -12.32 -1.18
CA ASN A 35 1.46 -13.18 -0.84
C ASN A 35 2.02 -12.84 0.55
N GLY A 36 2.18 -11.55 0.87
CA GLY A 36 2.62 -11.12 2.19
C GLY A 36 1.64 -11.50 3.30
N LEU A 37 0.33 -11.45 3.04
CA LEU A 37 -0.70 -11.92 3.96
C LEU A 37 -0.57 -13.43 4.24
N VAL A 38 -0.43 -14.23 3.19
CA VAL A 38 -0.32 -15.70 3.31
C VAL A 38 0.92 -16.07 4.11
N GLU A 39 2.09 -15.49 3.77
CA GLU A 39 3.34 -15.73 4.49
C GLU A 39 3.24 -15.34 5.96
N ARG A 40 2.70 -14.15 6.25
CA ARG A 40 2.54 -13.65 7.62
C ARG A 40 1.64 -14.56 8.46
N CYS A 41 0.45 -14.90 7.94
CA CYS A 41 -0.49 -15.71 8.71
C CYS A 41 -0.02 -17.17 8.85
N PHE A 42 0.71 -17.70 7.87
CA PHE A 42 1.35 -18.99 8.02
C PHE A 42 2.39 -18.97 9.16
N ASN A 43 3.33 -18.02 9.14
CA ASN A 43 4.40 -17.92 10.13
C ASN A 43 3.90 -17.65 11.57
N GLU A 44 2.78 -16.95 11.71
CA GLU A 44 2.22 -16.63 13.03
C GLU A 44 1.31 -17.76 13.55
N CYS A 45 0.47 -18.35 12.70
CA CYS A 45 -0.56 -19.29 13.14
C CYS A 45 -0.19 -20.77 13.02
N ILE A 46 0.69 -21.16 12.09
CA ILE A 46 1.05 -22.56 11.84
C ILE A 46 2.36 -22.89 12.54
N GLN A 47 2.25 -23.28 13.81
CA GLN A 47 3.41 -23.56 14.67
C GLN A 47 3.71 -25.06 14.81
N ASN A 48 2.80 -25.93 14.34
CA ASN A 48 2.85 -27.34 14.66
C ASN A 48 2.60 -28.25 13.45
N PHE A 49 3.62 -29.02 13.06
CA PHE A 49 3.60 -29.87 11.87
C PHE A 49 3.25 -31.33 12.17
N ARG A 50 2.30 -31.58 13.07
CA ARG A 50 1.86 -32.94 13.45
C ARG A 50 0.88 -33.58 12.45
N ALA A 51 0.20 -32.80 11.63
CA ALA A 51 -0.80 -33.28 10.67
C ALA A 51 -0.76 -32.51 9.35
N LYS A 52 -1.31 -33.11 8.28
CA LYS A 52 -1.42 -32.47 6.96
C LYS A 52 -2.58 -31.48 6.85
N LYS A 53 -3.49 -31.48 7.83
CA LYS A 53 -4.69 -30.63 7.84
C LYS A 53 -4.56 -29.67 9.02
N LEU A 54 -5.05 -28.46 8.79
CA LEU A 54 -5.17 -27.46 9.85
C LEU A 54 -6.15 -27.94 10.91
N ASP A 55 -5.78 -27.76 12.17
CA ASP A 55 -6.72 -27.95 13.26
C ASP A 55 -7.63 -26.73 13.46
N PHE A 56 -8.54 -26.84 14.43
CA PHE A 56 -9.48 -25.76 14.72
C PHE A 56 -8.79 -24.48 15.23
N GLN A 57 -7.73 -24.61 16.03
CA GLN A 57 -7.01 -23.47 16.59
C GLN A 57 -6.24 -22.72 15.51
N GLU A 58 -5.55 -23.45 14.63
CA GLU A 58 -4.84 -22.88 13.47
C GLU A 58 -5.82 -22.17 12.53
N THR A 59 -6.96 -22.80 12.23
CA THR A 59 -7.99 -22.22 11.37
C THR A 59 -8.58 -20.93 11.96
N ASP A 60 -8.91 -20.92 13.25
CA ASP A 60 -9.42 -19.72 13.93
C ASP A 60 -8.36 -18.61 14.01
N CYS A 61 -7.10 -18.96 14.26
CA CYS A 61 -5.98 -18.02 14.22
C CYS A 61 -5.86 -17.36 12.85
N ILE A 62 -5.87 -18.13 11.75
CA ILE A 62 -5.77 -17.59 10.39
C ILE A 62 -6.89 -16.59 10.10
N LYS A 63 -8.14 -16.91 10.46
CA LYS A 63 -9.28 -15.99 10.25
C LYS A 63 -9.05 -14.65 10.95
N ARG A 64 -8.58 -14.68 12.21
CA ARG A 64 -8.25 -13.47 12.98
C ARG A 64 -7.05 -12.74 12.39
N CYS A 65 -6.01 -13.47 11.96
CA CYS A 65 -4.82 -12.90 11.34
C CYS A 65 -5.17 -12.13 10.08
N VAL A 66 -5.95 -12.73 9.17
CA VAL A 66 -6.40 -12.08 7.93
C VAL A 66 -7.20 -10.81 8.22
N GLY A 67 -8.17 -10.88 9.14
CA GLY A 67 -8.96 -9.70 9.52
C GLY A 67 -8.12 -8.56 10.09
N LYS A 68 -7.15 -8.90 10.97
CA LYS A 68 -6.20 -7.93 11.53
C LYS A 68 -5.30 -7.34 10.46
N TYR A 69 -4.73 -8.16 9.58
CA TYR A 69 -3.83 -7.72 8.52
C TYR A 69 -4.52 -6.73 7.58
N MET A 70 -5.72 -7.03 7.10
CA MET A 70 -6.46 -6.12 6.21
C MET A 70 -6.78 -4.78 6.89
N THR A 71 -7.26 -4.82 8.13
CA THR A 71 -7.55 -3.60 8.92
C THR A 71 -6.29 -2.79 9.18
N TYR A 72 -5.19 -3.47 9.49
CA TYR A 72 -3.87 -2.86 9.68
C TYR A 72 -3.37 -2.21 8.40
N SER A 73 -3.36 -2.92 7.27
CA SER A 73 -2.91 -2.42 5.98
C SER A 73 -3.71 -1.19 5.53
N GLN A 74 -5.04 -1.21 5.72
CA GLN A 74 -5.88 -0.03 5.44
C GLN A 74 -5.49 1.17 6.32
N ARG A 75 -5.32 0.94 7.63
CA ARG A 75 -4.97 2.01 8.57
C ARG A 75 -3.59 2.60 8.26
N VAL A 76 -2.60 1.75 7.99
CA VAL A 76 -1.25 2.20 7.59
C VAL A 76 -1.34 3.01 6.31
N GLY A 77 -2.09 2.55 5.30
CA GLY A 77 -2.30 3.29 4.05
C GLY A 77 -2.88 4.69 4.28
N THR A 78 -3.90 4.82 5.15
CA THR A 78 -4.47 6.13 5.50
C THR A 78 -3.43 7.04 6.17
N ARG A 79 -2.71 6.54 7.18
CA ARG A 79 -1.71 7.35 7.89
C ARG A 79 -0.53 7.72 6.99
N PHE A 80 -0.13 6.82 6.10
CA PHE A 80 0.92 7.08 5.12
C PHE A 80 0.52 8.20 4.16
N ALA A 81 -0.70 8.16 3.63
CA ALA A 81 -1.23 9.22 2.76
C ALA A 81 -1.28 10.58 3.48
N GLU A 82 -1.76 10.61 4.73
CA GLU A 82 -1.74 11.83 5.57
C GLU A 82 -0.33 12.38 5.74
N LYS A 83 0.64 11.52 6.05
CA LYS A 83 2.03 11.97 6.28
C LYS A 83 2.70 12.43 5.00
N ASN A 84 2.43 11.76 3.87
CA ASN A 84 2.98 12.16 2.57
C ASN A 84 2.49 13.55 2.14
N GLN A 85 1.22 13.89 2.44
CA GLN A 85 0.69 15.23 2.21
C GLN A 85 1.38 16.29 3.08
N GLN A 86 1.61 16.00 4.37
CA GLN A 86 2.33 16.91 5.26
C GLN A 86 3.76 17.17 4.78
N VAL A 87 4.49 16.11 4.42
CA VAL A 87 5.88 16.23 3.91
C VAL A 87 5.92 17.05 2.62
N ALA A 88 4.96 16.86 1.70
CA ALA A 88 4.88 17.67 0.49
C ALA A 88 4.64 19.17 0.79
N GLN A 89 3.81 19.49 1.78
CA GLN A 89 3.57 20.87 2.22
C GLN A 89 4.82 21.48 2.89
N GLU A 90 5.49 20.73 3.75
CA GLU A 90 6.75 21.14 4.39
C GLU A 90 7.85 21.40 3.35
N GLN A 91 7.98 20.52 2.34
CA GLN A 91 8.93 20.71 1.24
C GLN A 91 8.62 21.94 0.39
N GLN A 92 7.34 22.23 0.12
CA GLN A 92 6.94 23.44 -0.60
C GLN A 92 7.24 24.71 0.21
N GLN A 93 7.02 24.70 1.53
CA GLN A 93 7.35 25.83 2.40
C GLN A 93 8.87 26.04 2.52
N GLN A 94 9.66 24.97 2.61
CA GLN A 94 11.13 25.06 2.63
C GLN A 94 11.70 25.54 1.30
N ALA A 95 11.15 25.08 0.16
CA ALA A 95 11.54 25.55 -1.16
C ALA A 95 11.19 27.03 -1.37
N ALA A 96 10.03 27.48 -0.89
CA ALA A 96 9.64 28.89 -0.94
C ALA A 96 10.52 29.78 -0.03
N ALA A 97 10.88 29.31 1.17
CA ALA A 97 11.77 30.04 2.07
C ALA A 97 13.20 30.15 1.54
N ALA A 98 13.72 29.10 0.88
CA ALA A 98 15.04 29.11 0.24
C ALA A 98 15.11 30.05 -0.99
N ALA A 99 13.98 30.26 -1.69
CA ALA A 99 13.90 31.20 -2.81
C ALA A 99 13.91 32.68 -2.38
N THR A 100 13.64 32.97 -1.11
CA THR A 100 13.60 34.35 -0.56
C THR A 100 14.90 34.82 0.09
N THR A 101 15.93 33.96 0.21
CA THR A 101 17.18 34.26 0.96
C THR A 101 18.39 34.66 0.10
N HIS A 102 18.22 34.93 -1.20
CA HIS A 102 19.30 35.48 -2.04
C HIS A 102 19.02 36.97 -2.34
N PRO A 103 19.87 37.92 -1.89
CA PRO A 103 19.85 39.30 -2.38
C PRO A 103 20.34 39.41 -3.82
#